data_AF-A0AAV6C1A9-F1
#
_entry.id   AF-A0AAV6C1A9-F1
#
_cell.length_a   1.000
_cell.length_b   1.000
_cell.length_c   1.000
_cell.angle_alpha   90.00
_cell.angle_beta   90.00
_cell.angle_gamma   90.00
#
_symmetry.space_group_name_H-M   'P 1'
#
loop_
_entity.id
_entity.type
_entity.pdbx_description
1 polymer ?
#
loop_
_entity_poly.entity_id
_entity_poly.type
_entity_poly.pdbx_seq_one_letter_code
_entity_poly.pdbx_strand_id
1 'polypeptide(L)'
;MRAILFLVLGVVFVALVQAVFAPWGYYLGGHFHLVPTWQGWGRMHTPTGRDYVVFVRVFPSPRGSRTGFANLSGIGYLCTPRHEEIRMNLGGTMDKHLGRDTQGQWVHLYMYHRPFFSLSAERRPGLEIYGTWGDEQVSGDDHGSLGRAFNPDDTVYLGRAPDRRPSFGPVQVTLHAGAKRDFDAACSAR
;
A
#
# COMPACT_ATOMS: atom_id res chain seq x y z
N MET A 1 -6.58 35.86 10.70
CA MET A 1 -6.17 35.31 12.02
C MET A 1 -7.10 34.21 12.53
N ARG A 2 -8.43 34.41 12.61
CA ARG A 2 -9.38 33.40 13.12
C ARG A 2 -9.42 32.09 12.32
N ALA A 3 -9.40 32.15 10.98
CA ALA A 3 -9.41 30.94 10.14
C ALA A 3 -8.15 30.07 10.33
N ILE A 4 -6.98 30.69 10.46
CA ILE A 4 -5.72 29.99 10.74
C ILE A 4 -5.78 29.30 12.10
N LEU A 5 -6.31 29.98 13.11
CA LEU A 5 -6.51 29.38 14.44
C LEU A 5 -7.42 28.14 14.39
N PHE A 6 -8.54 28.21 13.65
CA PHE A 6 -9.42 27.04 13.48
C PHE A 6 -8.76 25.89 12.72
N LEU A 7 -7.95 26.19 11.70
CA LEU A 7 -7.19 25.17 10.98
C LEU A 7 -6.16 24.50 11.90
N VAL A 8 -5.40 25.28 12.67
CA VAL A 8 -4.43 24.75 13.63
C VAL A 8 -5.11 23.90 14.69
N LEU A 9 -6.21 24.38 15.29
CA LEU A 9 -6.99 23.61 16.24
C LEU A 9 -7.54 22.31 15.63
N GLY A 10 -7.99 22.34 14.38
CA GLY A 10 -8.43 21.15 13.66
C GLY A 10 -7.32 20.12 13.48
N VAL A 11 -6.12 20.55 13.07
CA VAL A 11 -4.96 19.66 12.93
C VAL A 11 -4.56 19.06 14.28
N VAL A 12 -4.49 19.88 15.33
CA VAL A 12 -4.15 19.42 16.69
C VAL A 12 -5.19 18.42 17.19
N PHE A 13 -6.48 18.69 16.99
CA PHE A 13 -7.54 17.77 17.38
C PHE A 13 -7.42 16.41 16.68
N VAL A 14 -7.17 16.40 15.37
CA VAL A 14 -6.96 15.14 14.61
C VAL A 14 -5.74 14.38 15.11
N ALA A 15 -4.63 15.08 15.39
CA ALA A 15 -3.42 14.47 15.93
C ALA A 15 -3.66 13.83 17.31
N LEU A 16 -4.39 14.52 18.19
CA LEU A 16 -4.75 14.01 19.52
C LEU A 16 -5.64 12.78 19.45
N VAL A 17 -6.66 12.78 18.58
CA VAL A 17 -7.52 11.60 18.36
C VAL A 17 -6.67 10.41 17.90
N GLN A 18 -5.77 10.60 16.93
CA GLN A 18 -4.88 9.53 16.47
C GLN A 18 -3.95 9.04 17.59
N ALA A 19 -3.40 9.94 18.42
CA ALA A 19 -2.50 9.56 19.51
C ALA A 19 -3.19 8.71 20.60
N VAL A 20 -4.49 8.92 20.83
CA VAL A 20 -5.28 8.15 21.80
C VAL A 20 -5.74 6.81 21.24
N PHE A 21 -6.23 6.76 20.00
CA PHE A 21 -6.88 5.57 19.43
C PHE A 21 -5.95 4.70 18.57
N ALA A 22 -4.87 5.26 18.04
CA ALA A 22 -3.91 4.56 17.19
C ALA A 22 -2.46 5.01 17.47
N PRO A 23 -1.97 4.90 18.72
CA PRO A 23 -0.62 5.34 19.10
C PRO A 23 0.48 4.62 18.29
N TRP A 24 0.24 3.37 17.88
CA TRP A 24 1.11 2.59 17.00
C TRP A 24 1.37 3.27 15.65
N GLY A 25 0.45 4.13 15.19
CA GLY A 25 0.57 4.81 13.91
C GLY A 25 1.75 5.77 13.82
N TYR A 26 2.20 6.26 14.97
CA TYR A 26 3.40 7.10 15.08
C TYR A 26 4.68 6.27 15.02
N TYR A 27 4.62 4.94 15.06
CA TYR A 27 5.77 4.03 15.07
C TYR A 27 5.72 3.01 13.92
N LEU A 28 5.11 3.39 12.80
CA LEU A 28 5.09 2.58 11.59
C LEU A 28 6.51 2.35 11.07
N GLY A 29 6.90 1.08 10.95
CA GLY A 29 8.24 0.68 10.52
C GLY A 29 9.33 0.85 11.59
N GLY A 30 8.98 0.84 12.89
CA GLY A 30 9.97 0.82 13.98
C GLY A 30 10.34 2.17 14.56
N HIS A 31 10.08 3.27 13.84
CA HIS A 31 10.58 4.60 14.19
C HIS A 31 9.46 5.61 14.42
N PHE A 32 9.73 6.59 15.27
CA PHE A 32 8.78 7.65 15.56
C PHE A 32 8.64 8.63 14.39
N HIS A 33 7.40 8.84 13.93
CA HIS A 33 7.04 9.82 12.91
C HIS A 33 6.12 10.87 13.51
N LEU A 34 6.45 12.16 13.36
CA LEU A 34 5.58 13.25 13.84
C LEU A 34 4.21 13.24 13.16
N VAL A 35 4.18 12.86 11.89
CA VAL A 35 2.96 12.61 11.12
C VAL A 35 2.81 11.09 11.05
N PRO A 36 1.68 10.50 11.51
CA PRO A 36 1.51 9.05 11.55
C PRO A 36 1.26 8.49 10.13
N THR A 37 2.31 8.50 9.32
CA THR A 37 2.32 8.00 7.96
C THR A 37 3.64 7.30 7.71
N TRP A 38 3.57 6.26 6.90
CA TRP A 38 4.74 5.58 6.36
C TRP A 38 4.62 5.53 4.85
N GLN A 39 5.75 5.64 4.17
CA GLN A 39 5.82 5.48 2.72
C GLN A 39 7.04 4.66 2.37
N GLY A 40 6.87 3.79 1.38
CA GLY A 40 7.93 2.94 0.92
C GLY A 40 7.70 2.45 -0.49
N TRP A 41 8.76 1.97 -1.10
CA TRP A 41 8.74 1.46 -2.45
C TRP A 41 9.64 0.23 -2.58
N GLY A 42 9.37 -0.60 -3.58
CA GLY A 42 10.10 -1.82 -3.82
C GLY A 42 9.95 -2.30 -5.25
N ARG A 43 10.83 -3.23 -5.64
CA ARG A 43 10.74 -3.94 -6.91
C ARG A 43 10.15 -5.33 -6.70
N MET A 44 9.37 -5.76 -7.68
CA MET A 44 8.79 -7.09 -7.78
C MET A 44 9.32 -7.73 -9.06
N HIS A 45 10.25 -8.67 -8.89
CA HIS A 45 10.83 -9.42 -10.01
C HIS A 45 10.03 -10.70 -10.22
N THR A 46 9.36 -10.83 -11.36
CA THR A 46 8.58 -12.03 -11.66
C THR A 46 9.48 -13.18 -12.13
N PRO A 47 9.07 -14.44 -11.94
CA PRO A 47 9.79 -15.59 -12.52
C PRO A 47 9.88 -15.58 -14.05
N THR A 48 9.06 -14.76 -14.72
CA THR A 48 9.09 -14.56 -16.18
C THR A 48 10.08 -13.49 -16.63
N GLY A 49 10.88 -12.93 -15.72
CA GLY A 49 11.88 -11.90 -16.01
C GLY A 49 11.30 -10.51 -16.23
N ARG A 50 10.11 -10.22 -15.67
CA ARG A 50 9.48 -8.91 -15.73
C ARG A 50 9.68 -8.17 -14.41
N ASP A 51 9.92 -6.87 -14.50
CA ASP A 51 10.10 -6.00 -13.34
C ASP A 51 8.92 -5.07 -13.17
N TYR A 52 8.33 -5.11 -11.98
CA TYR A 52 7.32 -4.17 -11.53
C TYR A 52 7.90 -3.35 -10.39
N VAL A 53 7.53 -2.07 -10.31
CA VAL A 53 7.89 -1.22 -9.16
C VAL A 53 6.61 -0.83 -8.46
N VAL A 54 6.60 -0.90 -7.14
CA VAL A 54 5.46 -0.49 -6.32
C VAL A 54 5.89 0.60 -5.37
N PHE A 55 5.01 1.57 -5.16
CA PHE A 55 5.09 2.55 -4.09
C PHE A 55 3.80 2.52 -3.29
N VAL A 56 3.93 2.67 -1.98
CA VAL A 56 2.79 2.82 -1.08
C VAL A 56 3.02 4.02 -0.16
N ARG A 57 1.93 4.71 0.17
CA ARG A 57 1.87 5.63 1.30
C ARG A 57 0.67 5.25 2.15
N VAL A 58 0.91 4.93 3.41
CA VAL A 58 -0.09 4.43 4.35
C VAL A 58 -0.19 5.33 5.57
N PHE A 59 -1.37 5.37 6.17
CA PHE A 59 -1.65 6.05 7.43
C PHE A 59 -2.75 5.29 8.19
N PRO A 60 -2.82 5.40 9.54
CA PRO A 60 -3.88 4.80 10.33
C PRO A 60 -5.26 5.29 9.90
N SER A 61 -6.17 4.34 9.69
CA SER A 61 -7.55 4.62 9.33
C SER A 61 -8.46 4.49 10.55
N PRO A 62 -9.24 5.52 10.89
CA PRO A 62 -10.21 5.43 11.99
C PRO A 62 -11.45 4.62 11.62
N ARG A 63 -11.55 4.10 10.38
CA ARG A 63 -12.65 3.22 9.97
C ARG A 63 -12.60 1.97 10.82
N GLY A 64 -13.50 1.91 11.80
CA GLY A 64 -13.56 0.88 12.82
C GLY A 64 -13.60 -0.51 12.21
N SER A 65 -12.59 -1.30 12.52
CA SER A 65 -12.65 -2.74 12.37
C SER A 65 -13.70 -3.25 13.35
N ARG A 66 -14.86 -3.71 12.85
CA ARG A 66 -15.83 -4.45 13.67
C ARG A 66 -15.21 -5.71 14.30
N THR A 67 -14.03 -6.11 13.83
CA THR A 67 -13.28 -7.32 14.22
C THR A 67 -12.08 -7.02 15.12
N GLY A 68 -11.76 -5.74 15.40
CA GLY A 68 -10.67 -5.30 16.27
C GLY A 68 -9.29 -5.17 15.62
N PHE A 69 -9.09 -5.59 14.37
CA PHE A 69 -7.85 -5.33 13.62
C PHE A 69 -7.53 -3.83 13.47
N ALA A 70 -6.25 -3.49 13.46
CA ALA A 70 -5.80 -2.16 13.11
C ALA A 70 -5.89 -1.97 11.59
N ASN A 71 -6.46 -0.85 11.15
CA ASN A 71 -6.69 -0.55 9.74
C ASN A 71 -5.75 0.53 9.23
N LEU A 72 -5.30 0.34 8.00
CA LEU A 72 -4.54 1.31 7.23
C LEU A 72 -5.38 1.82 6.07
N SER A 73 -5.11 3.04 5.65
CA SER A 73 -5.61 3.62 4.41
C SER A 73 -4.50 4.39 3.73
N GLY A 74 -4.62 4.57 2.43
CA GLY A 74 -3.54 5.18 1.69
C GLY A 74 -3.74 5.22 0.19
N ILE A 75 -2.63 5.45 -0.48
CA ILE A 75 -2.49 5.40 -1.93
C ILE A 75 -1.34 4.48 -2.31
N GLY A 76 -1.51 3.78 -3.42
CA GLY A 76 -0.47 2.99 -4.06
C GLY A 76 -0.23 3.46 -5.48
N TYR A 77 0.99 3.25 -5.97
CA TYR A 77 1.33 3.36 -7.37
C TYR A 77 2.03 2.08 -7.80
N LEU A 78 1.67 1.58 -8.97
CA LEU A 78 2.28 0.42 -9.59
C LEU A 78 2.83 0.84 -10.96
N CYS A 79 4.14 0.66 -11.15
CA CYS A 79 4.80 0.82 -12.43
C CYS A 79 4.90 -0.55 -13.09
N THR A 80 4.37 -0.67 -14.30
CA THR A 80 4.45 -1.91 -15.10
C THR A 80 5.77 -1.99 -15.86
N PRO A 81 6.15 -3.17 -16.41
CA PRO A 81 7.29 -3.30 -17.33
C PRO A 81 7.22 -2.38 -18.56
N ARG A 82 6.01 -1.89 -18.88
CA ARG A 82 5.75 -0.92 -19.94
C ARG A 82 5.96 0.53 -19.51
N HIS A 83 6.44 0.76 -18.30
CA HIS A 83 6.65 2.08 -17.70
C HIS A 83 5.34 2.87 -17.53
N GLU A 84 4.22 2.16 -17.41
CA GLU A 84 2.91 2.76 -17.16
C GLU A 84 2.66 2.85 -15.65
N GLU A 85 2.40 4.06 -15.14
CA GLU A 85 2.07 4.29 -13.74
C GLU A 85 0.56 4.13 -13.52
N ILE A 86 0.18 3.19 -12.66
CA ILE A 86 -1.20 2.94 -12.27
C ILE A 86 -1.41 3.42 -10.84
N ARG A 87 -2.18 4.49 -10.68
CA ARG A 87 -2.60 4.97 -9.36
C ARG A 87 -3.71 4.09 -8.79
N MET A 88 -3.55 3.71 -7.52
CA MET A 88 -4.42 2.77 -6.82
C MET A 88 -4.84 3.33 -5.45
N ASN A 89 -6.07 3.03 -5.03
CA ASN A 89 -6.46 3.22 -3.63
C ASN A 89 -5.90 2.07 -2.82
N LEU A 90 -5.35 2.38 -1.66
CA LEU A 90 -4.77 1.39 -0.77
C LEU A 90 -5.57 1.31 0.52
N GLY A 91 -5.85 0.10 0.94
CA GLY A 91 -6.24 -0.25 2.29
C GLY A 91 -5.22 -1.20 2.88
N GLY A 92 -5.27 -1.37 4.19
CA GLY A 92 -4.51 -2.44 4.83
C GLY A 92 -5.09 -2.83 6.16
N THR A 93 -4.68 -3.99 6.63
CA THR A 93 -5.04 -4.55 7.92
C THR A 93 -3.79 -5.07 8.60
N MET A 94 -3.72 -4.85 9.90
CA MET A 94 -2.69 -5.38 10.78
C MET A 94 -3.34 -6.06 11.98
N ASP A 95 -2.53 -6.72 12.80
CA ASP A 95 -3.01 -7.40 14.00
C ASP A 95 -3.80 -6.49 14.95
N LYS A 96 -4.65 -7.13 15.77
CA LYS A 96 -5.51 -6.44 16.75
C LYS A 96 -4.72 -5.88 17.94
N HIS A 97 -3.63 -6.55 18.33
CA HIS A 97 -2.85 -6.22 19.51
C HIS A 97 -1.51 -5.60 19.12
N LEU A 98 -1.58 -4.47 18.40
CA LEU A 98 -0.39 -3.70 18.12
C LEU A 98 0.13 -3.11 19.43
N GLY A 99 1.41 -3.37 19.73
CA GLY A 99 2.13 -2.67 20.78
C GLY A 99 2.35 -1.21 20.40
N ARG A 100 3.32 -0.57 21.07
CA ARG A 100 3.77 0.77 20.64
C ARG A 100 4.46 0.71 19.28
N ASP A 101 5.15 -0.38 19.01
CA ASP A 101 5.96 -0.60 17.81
C ASP A 101 5.29 -1.61 16.87
N THR A 102 5.43 -1.37 15.57
CA THR A 102 4.95 -2.24 14.50
C THR A 102 6.00 -3.24 14.03
N GLN A 103 7.27 -3.15 14.44
CA GLN A 103 8.30 -4.10 14.05
C GLN A 103 7.91 -5.54 14.43
N GLY A 104 8.08 -6.46 13.49
CA GLY A 104 7.67 -7.86 13.61
C GLY A 104 6.16 -8.11 13.49
N GLN A 105 5.33 -7.06 13.36
CA GLN A 105 3.89 -7.21 13.20
C GLN A 105 3.54 -7.53 11.74
N TRP A 106 2.56 -8.42 11.57
CA TRP A 106 2.04 -8.74 10.26
C TRP A 106 1.24 -7.58 9.67
N VAL A 107 1.32 -7.43 8.36
CA VAL A 107 0.56 -6.46 7.58
C VAL A 107 0.08 -7.07 6.27
N HIS A 108 -1.19 -6.84 5.97
CA HIS A 108 -1.75 -7.07 4.66
C HIS A 108 -2.14 -5.73 4.05
N LEU A 109 -1.50 -5.38 2.94
CA LEU A 109 -1.83 -4.22 2.13
C LEU A 109 -2.59 -4.73 0.90
N TYR A 110 -3.75 -4.16 0.63
CA TYR A 110 -4.48 -4.41 -0.61
C TYR A 110 -4.71 -3.08 -1.32
N MET A 111 -4.45 -3.07 -2.61
CA MET A 111 -4.61 -1.89 -3.43
C MET A 111 -5.34 -2.23 -4.72
N TYR A 112 -6.18 -1.31 -5.16
CA TYR A 112 -6.99 -1.49 -6.35
C TYR A 112 -7.17 -0.18 -7.09
N HIS A 113 -7.24 -0.25 -8.41
CA HIS A 113 -7.58 0.91 -9.21
C HIS A 113 -9.06 1.25 -9.04
N ARG A 114 -9.38 2.51 -8.76
CA ARG A 114 -10.75 3.03 -8.75
C ARG A 114 -10.76 4.42 -9.37
N PRO A 115 -11.30 4.57 -10.58
CA PRO A 115 -11.42 5.88 -11.22
C PRO A 115 -12.39 6.77 -10.43
N PHE A 116 -12.09 8.08 -10.36
CA PHE A 116 -12.85 9.06 -9.56
C PHE A 116 -14.31 9.25 -10.03
N PHE A 117 -14.65 8.84 -11.26
CA PHE A 117 -15.99 8.99 -11.87
C PHE A 117 -16.59 7.68 -12.38
N SER A 118 -16.06 6.53 -11.96
CA SER A 118 -16.58 5.25 -12.43
C SER A 118 -17.69 4.75 -11.51
N LEU A 119 -18.90 4.55 -12.07
CA LEU A 119 -19.96 3.74 -11.47
C LEU A 119 -19.66 2.23 -11.59
N SER A 120 -18.61 1.85 -12.33
CA SER A 120 -18.20 0.46 -12.43
C SER A 120 -17.62 -0.01 -11.11
N ALA A 121 -18.06 -1.19 -10.67
CA ALA A 121 -17.45 -1.92 -9.57
C ALA A 121 -16.08 -2.54 -9.97
N GLU A 122 -15.60 -2.32 -11.19
CA GLU A 122 -14.30 -2.82 -11.65
C GLU A 122 -13.17 -2.19 -10.82
N ARG A 123 -12.42 -3.06 -10.12
CA ARG A 123 -11.36 -2.69 -9.19
C ARG A 123 -9.99 -3.16 -9.69
N ARG A 124 -9.85 -3.35 -11.00
CA ARG A 124 -8.64 -3.92 -11.60
C ARG A 124 -7.71 -2.83 -12.18
N PRO A 125 -6.39 -3.02 -12.11
CA PRO A 125 -5.72 -4.15 -11.45
C PRO A 125 -5.88 -4.09 -9.93
N GLY A 126 -5.79 -5.26 -9.30
CA GLY A 126 -5.74 -5.41 -7.84
C GLY A 126 -4.41 -6.04 -7.46
N LEU A 127 -3.76 -5.52 -6.44
CA LEU A 127 -2.49 -6.01 -5.92
C LEU A 127 -2.63 -6.15 -4.40
N GLU A 128 -2.18 -7.27 -3.87
CA GLU A 128 -2.13 -7.56 -2.45
C GLU A 128 -0.67 -7.77 -2.07
N ILE A 129 -0.29 -7.40 -0.85
CA ILE A 129 1.03 -7.64 -0.27
C ILE A 129 0.79 -8.16 1.14
N TYR A 130 1.20 -9.39 1.39
CA TYR A 130 1.17 -10.04 2.69
C TYR A 130 2.59 -10.08 3.22
N GLY A 131 2.84 -9.41 4.33
CA GLY A 131 4.20 -9.30 4.84
C GLY A 131 4.26 -8.95 6.32
N THR A 132 5.46 -8.57 6.72
CA THR A 132 5.79 -8.22 8.10
C THR A 132 6.59 -6.93 8.09
N TRP A 133 6.30 -6.06 9.04
CA TRP A 133 7.10 -4.86 9.29
C TRP A 133 8.47 -5.24 9.83
N GLY A 134 9.51 -4.72 9.20
CA GLY A 134 10.89 -4.73 9.70
C GLY A 134 11.32 -3.35 10.17
N ASP A 135 12.63 -3.14 10.23
CA ASP A 135 13.24 -1.83 10.46
C ASP A 135 13.12 -0.99 9.18
N GLU A 136 12.22 0.00 9.19
CA GLU A 136 11.90 0.88 8.06
C GLU A 136 11.48 0.17 6.77
N GLN A 137 11.02 -1.08 6.85
CA GLN A 137 10.64 -1.86 5.67
C GLN A 137 9.42 -2.74 5.89
N VAL A 138 8.81 -3.17 4.80
CA VAL A 138 7.80 -4.25 4.78
C VAL A 138 8.30 -5.31 3.81
N SER A 139 8.52 -6.53 4.30
CA SER A 139 8.93 -7.67 3.45
C SER A 139 7.84 -8.72 3.41
N GLY A 140 7.57 -9.28 2.24
CA GLY A 140 6.53 -10.27 2.05
C GLY A 140 6.37 -10.69 0.59
N ASP A 141 5.18 -11.17 0.23
CA ASP A 141 4.83 -11.56 -1.12
C ASP A 141 3.46 -11.06 -1.55
N ASP A 142 3.20 -11.11 -2.85
CA ASP A 142 1.96 -10.64 -3.44
C ASP A 142 0.81 -11.68 -3.42
N HIS A 143 1.04 -12.88 -2.88
CA HIS A 143 0.13 -14.03 -2.95
C HIS A 143 -0.39 -14.34 -4.38
N GLY A 144 0.45 -14.08 -5.39
CA GLY A 144 0.17 -14.23 -6.81
C GLY A 144 -0.87 -13.25 -7.36
N SER A 145 -1.18 -12.18 -6.64
CA SER A 145 -2.14 -11.15 -7.08
C SER A 145 -1.64 -10.40 -8.32
N LEU A 146 -0.35 -10.15 -8.45
CA LEU A 146 0.30 -9.56 -9.62
C LEU A 146 0.10 -10.43 -10.86
N GLY A 147 0.35 -11.74 -10.74
CA GLY A 147 0.13 -12.68 -11.84
C GLY A 147 -1.32 -12.81 -12.29
N ARG A 148 -2.28 -12.48 -11.41
CA ARG A 148 -3.72 -12.42 -11.75
C ARG A 148 -4.15 -11.06 -12.31
N ALA A 149 -3.39 -10.00 -12.04
CA ALA A 149 -3.73 -8.64 -12.40
C ALA A 149 -3.39 -8.29 -13.86
N PHE A 150 -2.44 -8.99 -14.47
CA PHE A 150 -1.93 -8.69 -15.81
C PHE A 150 -2.05 -9.88 -16.78
N ASN A 151 -2.16 -9.57 -18.06
CA ASN A 151 -1.98 -10.51 -19.17
C ASN A 151 -0.48 -10.74 -19.43
N PRO A 152 -0.10 -11.80 -20.18
CA PRO A 152 1.30 -12.03 -20.57
C PRO A 152 1.97 -10.91 -21.38
N ASP A 153 1.17 -9.99 -21.96
CA ASP A 153 1.62 -8.79 -22.68
C ASP A 153 1.70 -7.54 -21.77
N ASP A 154 1.67 -7.74 -20.46
CA ASP A 154 1.71 -6.72 -19.40
C ASP A 154 0.51 -5.75 -19.40
N THR A 155 -0.56 -6.04 -20.14
CA THR A 155 -1.81 -5.27 -20.07
C THR A 155 -2.67 -5.69 -18.88
N VAL A 156 -3.43 -4.75 -18.32
CA VAL A 156 -4.35 -5.04 -17.19
C VAL A 156 -5.39 -6.07 -17.62
N TYR A 157 -5.56 -7.11 -16.80
CA TYR A 157 -6.58 -8.11 -17.03
C TYR A 157 -7.98 -7.59 -16.64
N LEU A 158 -8.92 -7.54 -17.59
CA LEU A 158 -10.28 -7.03 -17.38
C LEU A 158 -11.35 -8.11 -17.12
N GLY A 159 -10.97 -9.37 -16.86
CA GLY A 159 -11.93 -10.39 -16.40
C GLY A 159 -12.78 -11.08 -17.46
N ARG A 160 -12.54 -10.81 -18.74
CA ARG A 160 -13.36 -11.35 -19.86
C ARG A 160 -12.87 -12.67 -20.45
N ALA A 161 -11.80 -13.28 -19.92
CA ALA A 161 -11.23 -14.50 -20.47
C ALA A 161 -11.73 -15.76 -19.70
N PRO A 162 -12.19 -16.81 -20.40
CA PRO A 162 -12.78 -18.01 -19.77
C PRO A 162 -11.77 -18.98 -19.12
N ASP A 163 -10.46 -18.80 -19.28
CA ASP A 163 -9.48 -19.82 -18.89
C ASP A 163 -8.74 -19.55 -17.57
N ARG A 164 -8.45 -20.64 -16.84
CA ARG A 164 -7.45 -20.71 -15.76
C ARG A 164 -6.11 -20.22 -16.30
N ARG A 165 -5.72 -19.02 -15.88
CA ARG A 165 -4.48 -18.41 -16.36
C ARG A 165 -3.26 -19.03 -15.69
N PRO A 166 -2.14 -19.12 -16.42
CA PRO A 166 -0.84 -19.29 -15.81
C PRO A 166 -0.58 -18.07 -14.93
N SER A 167 -0.71 -18.24 -13.61
CA SER A 167 -0.09 -17.32 -12.66
C SER A 167 1.37 -17.72 -12.55
N PHE A 168 2.29 -16.76 -12.56
CA PHE A 168 3.70 -17.03 -12.29
C PHE A 168 3.99 -17.24 -10.79
N GLY A 169 2.96 -17.48 -9.97
CA GLY A 169 3.09 -17.74 -8.53
C GLY A 169 3.28 -16.47 -7.70
N PRO A 170 3.48 -16.60 -6.38
CA PRO A 170 3.80 -15.48 -5.52
C PRO A 170 5.13 -14.82 -5.88
N VAL A 171 5.13 -13.49 -5.94
CA VAL A 171 6.29 -12.64 -6.17
C VAL A 171 6.67 -11.97 -4.87
N GLN A 172 7.93 -12.14 -4.49
CA GLN A 172 8.49 -11.50 -3.30
C GLN A 172 8.63 -9.99 -3.52
N VAL A 173 8.40 -9.22 -2.46
CA VAL A 173 8.55 -7.78 -2.45
C VAL A 173 9.08 -7.33 -1.10
N THR A 174 10.06 -6.44 -1.14
CA THR A 174 10.49 -5.67 0.02
C THR A 174 10.30 -4.19 -0.28
N LEU A 175 9.43 -3.56 0.48
CA LEU A 175 9.17 -2.13 0.44
C LEU A 175 10.10 -1.46 1.44
N HIS A 176 11.08 -0.70 0.95
CA HIS A 176 11.95 0.11 1.79
C HIS A 176 11.35 1.49 1.98
N ALA A 177 11.52 2.07 3.17
CA ALA A 177 11.15 3.46 3.40
C ALA A 177 11.79 4.37 2.36
N GLY A 178 10.98 5.24 1.75
CA GLY A 178 11.44 6.05 0.64
C GLY A 178 10.36 6.96 0.08
N ALA A 179 10.78 7.94 -0.72
CA ALA A 179 9.88 8.93 -1.28
C ALA A 179 9.36 8.52 -2.67
N LYS A 180 8.23 9.11 -3.08
CA LYS A 180 7.67 8.88 -4.43
C LYS A 180 8.69 9.16 -5.53
N ARG A 181 9.58 10.13 -5.34
CA ARG A 181 10.66 10.45 -6.30
C ARG A 181 11.58 9.26 -6.59
N ASP A 182 11.83 8.40 -5.60
CA ASP A 182 12.72 7.25 -5.73
C ASP A 182 12.02 6.15 -6.55
N PHE A 183 10.72 5.98 -6.31
CA PHE A 183 9.83 5.20 -7.18
C PHE A 183 9.78 5.76 -8.61
N ASP A 184 9.63 7.07 -8.78
CA ASP A 184 9.54 7.72 -10.11
C ASP A 184 10.84 7.50 -10.89
N ALA A 185 11.98 7.66 -10.21
CA ALA A 185 13.29 7.36 -10.77
C ALA A 185 13.41 5.89 -11.18
N ALA A 186 13.00 4.96 -10.31
CA ALA A 186 13.02 3.52 -10.59
C ALA A 186 12.06 3.13 -11.73
N CYS A 187 10.89 3.77 -11.83
CA CYS A 187 9.92 3.53 -12.90
C CYS A 187 10.39 4.09 -14.25
N SER A 188 11.24 5.13 -14.24
CA SER A 188 11.82 5.72 -15.45
C SER A 188 13.11 5.05 -15.92
N ALA A 189 13.74 4.22 -15.08
CA ALA A 189 14.97 3.52 -15.40
C ALA A 189 14.66 2.36 -16.38
N ARG A 190 15.33 2.36 -17.53
CA ARG A 190 15.22 1.31 -18.57
C ARG A 190 16.00 0.06 -18.23
#